data_AF-A0A7W1NY99-F1
#
_entry.id   AF-A0A7W1NY99-F1
#
_cell.length_a   1.000
_cell.length_b   1.000
_cell.length_c   1.000
_cell.angle_alpha   90.00
_cell.angle_beta   90.00
_cell.angle_gamma   90.00
#
_symmetry.space_group_name_H-M   'P 1'
#
loop_
_entity.id
_entity.type
_entity.pdbx_description
1 polymer ?
#
loop_
_entity_poly.entity_id
_entity_poly.type
_entity_poly.pdbx_seq_one_letter_code
_entity_poly.pdbx_strand_id
1 'polypeptide(L)'
;VKRILITHAHPDHIGGLPKVQQATGAEVWCHALEKPVIEGQQPIVRRPAGLRPPDMKVTPVPVARTLSDNEMLPMLGGLQVIFTPGHAPGHISFWHPERRILITGDVMFYMLNRMTQPLAALTVDAEENKRSIKKVIALKPDSLLFGHGNPVVGNAAPLLEEFAKRIGI
;
A
#
# COMPACT_ATOMS: atom_id res chain seq x y z
N VAL A 1 -12.08 13.66 -10.49
CA VAL A 1 -10.81 13.15 -9.92
C VAL A 1 -9.66 13.69 -10.77
N LYS A 2 -8.57 14.19 -10.18
CA LYS A 2 -7.41 14.73 -10.93
C LYS A 2 -6.19 13.81 -10.91
N ARG A 3 -6.04 13.02 -9.84
CA ARG A 3 -4.89 12.14 -9.60
C ARG A 3 -5.37 10.85 -8.96
N ILE A 4 -4.70 9.75 -9.28
CA ILE A 4 -4.89 8.44 -8.70
C ILE A 4 -3.54 8.00 -8.14
N LEU A 5 -3.47 7.80 -6.84
CA LEU A 5 -2.25 7.40 -6.14
C LEU A 5 -2.35 5.90 -5.85
N ILE A 6 -1.41 5.13 -6.38
CA ILE A 6 -1.39 3.67 -6.27
C ILE A 6 -0.34 3.25 -5.25
N THR A 7 -0.78 2.41 -4.30
CA THR A 7 0.09 1.82 -3.27
C THR A 7 0.99 0.75 -3.88
N HIS A 8 0.43 -0.16 -4.69
CA HIS A 8 1.14 -1.22 -5.40
C HIS A 8 0.30 -1.85 -6.52
N ALA A 9 0.92 -2.70 -7.35
CA ALA A 9 0.35 -3.25 -8.57
C ALA A 9 -0.40 -4.58 -8.42
N HIS A 10 -1.00 -4.87 -7.26
CA HIS A 10 -1.91 -6.03 -7.15
C HIS A 10 -3.27 -5.76 -7.81
N PRO A 11 -3.94 -6.79 -8.38
CA PRO A 11 -5.09 -6.60 -9.27
C PRO A 11 -6.28 -5.87 -8.64
N ASP A 12 -6.49 -6.02 -7.35
CA ASP A 12 -7.54 -5.35 -6.60
C ASP A 12 -7.24 -3.87 -6.35
N HIS A 13 -5.97 -3.46 -6.41
CA HIS A 13 -5.55 -2.06 -6.31
C HIS A 13 -5.49 -1.37 -7.67
N ILE A 14 -5.19 -2.10 -8.75
CA ILE A 14 -5.02 -1.52 -10.10
C ILE A 14 -6.09 -1.89 -11.13
N GLY A 15 -6.94 -2.88 -10.86
CA GLY A 15 -7.92 -3.41 -11.82
C GLY A 15 -8.99 -2.39 -12.22
N GLY A 16 -9.25 -1.39 -11.37
CA GLY A 16 -10.16 -0.28 -11.66
C GLY A 16 -9.51 0.88 -12.44
N LEU A 17 -8.18 0.95 -12.51
CA LEU A 17 -7.46 2.09 -13.09
C LEU A 17 -7.90 2.46 -14.50
N PRO A 18 -8.05 1.52 -15.46
CA PRO A 18 -8.36 1.88 -16.84
C PRO A 18 -9.69 2.65 -16.95
N LYS A 19 -10.71 2.19 -16.22
CA LYS A 19 -12.04 2.81 -16.22
C LYS A 19 -12.02 4.19 -15.58
N VAL A 20 -11.33 4.35 -14.44
CA VAL A 20 -11.25 5.63 -13.73
C VAL A 20 -10.43 6.64 -14.53
N GLN A 21 -9.29 6.23 -15.10
CA GLN A 21 -8.47 7.09 -15.93
C GLN A 21 -9.23 7.52 -17.19
N GLN A 22 -9.87 6.59 -17.91
CA GLN A 22 -10.65 6.92 -19.11
C GLN A 22 -11.78 7.91 -18.80
N ALA A 23 -12.47 7.73 -17.67
CA ALA A 23 -13.60 8.58 -17.30
C ALA A 23 -13.20 9.98 -16.81
N THR A 24 -11.96 10.16 -16.33
CA THR A 24 -11.56 11.39 -15.61
C THR A 24 -10.34 12.10 -16.17
N GLY A 25 -9.54 11.44 -17.00
CA GLY A 25 -8.23 11.93 -17.45
C GLY A 25 -7.20 12.05 -16.32
N ALA A 26 -7.45 11.44 -15.16
CA ALA A 26 -6.59 11.59 -14.00
C ALA A 26 -5.19 11.00 -14.22
N GLU A 27 -4.17 11.68 -13.68
CA GLU A 27 -2.79 11.19 -13.68
C GLU A 27 -2.65 10.02 -12.71
N VAL A 28 -1.99 8.94 -13.14
CA VAL A 28 -1.65 7.80 -12.28
C VAL A 28 -0.25 7.97 -11.73
N TRP A 29 -0.13 7.96 -10.41
CA TRP A 29 1.11 8.10 -9.67
C TRP A 29 1.35 6.85 -8.82
N CYS A 30 2.57 6.31 -8.84
CA CYS A 30 2.94 5.11 -8.07
C CYS A 30 4.43 5.14 -7.70
N HIS A 31 4.92 4.17 -6.93
CA HIS A 31 6.36 4.00 -6.78
C HIS A 31 7.02 3.54 -8.09
N ALA A 32 8.30 3.89 -8.31
CA ALA A 32 9.01 3.56 -9.54
C ALA A 32 9.07 2.05 -9.84
N LEU A 33 9.15 1.21 -8.80
CA LEU A 33 9.19 -0.25 -8.95
C LEU A 33 7.85 -0.87 -9.38
N GLU A 34 6.73 -0.15 -9.23
CA GLU A 34 5.41 -0.62 -9.64
C GLU A 34 5.06 -0.22 -11.08
N LYS A 35 5.72 0.83 -11.60
CA LYS A 35 5.44 1.40 -12.93
C LYS A 35 5.53 0.36 -14.06
N PRO A 36 6.58 -0.49 -14.16
CA PRO A 36 6.65 -1.47 -15.23
C PRO A 36 5.49 -2.47 -15.22
N VAL A 37 4.94 -2.80 -14.05
CA VAL A 37 3.80 -3.70 -13.93
C VAL A 37 2.51 -3.01 -14.37
N ILE A 38 2.27 -1.78 -13.90
CA ILE A 38 1.08 -0.97 -14.24
C ILE A 38 1.04 -0.63 -15.74
N GLU A 39 2.20 -0.38 -16.35
CA GLU A 39 2.34 -0.11 -17.79
C GLU A 39 2.40 -1.39 -18.64
N GLY A 40 2.24 -2.57 -18.03
CA GLY A 40 2.21 -3.86 -18.75
C GLY A 40 3.55 -4.30 -19.35
N GLN A 41 4.66 -3.70 -18.91
CA GLN A 41 6.02 -4.05 -19.34
C GLN A 41 6.58 -5.25 -18.58
N GLN A 42 6.07 -5.51 -17.38
CA GLN A 42 6.44 -6.65 -16.53
C GLN A 42 5.20 -7.31 -15.93
N PRO A 43 5.24 -8.62 -15.64
CA PRO A 43 4.17 -9.26 -14.89
C PRO A 43 4.17 -8.80 -13.42
N ILE A 44 3.05 -8.99 -12.74
CA ILE A 44 2.97 -8.80 -11.29
C ILE A 44 4.02 -9.67 -10.61
N VAL A 45 4.83 -9.06 -9.75
CA VAL A 45 5.86 -9.77 -8.98
C VAL A 45 5.17 -10.57 -7.88
N ARG A 46 5.49 -11.86 -7.82
CA ARG A 46 4.90 -12.81 -6.87
C ARG A 46 5.99 -13.58 -6.14
N ARG A 47 5.66 -14.10 -4.96
CA ARG A 47 6.53 -15.05 -4.25
C ARG A 47 6.67 -16.35 -5.07
N PRO A 48 7.88 -16.88 -5.30
CA PRO A 48 8.10 -18.05 -6.18
C PRO A 48 7.25 -19.28 -5.83
N ALA A 49 7.13 -19.59 -4.53
CA ALA A 49 6.32 -20.68 -3.96
C ALA A 49 5.02 -20.17 -3.29
N GLY A 50 4.55 -18.98 -3.67
CA GLY A 50 3.34 -18.37 -3.14
C GLY A 50 2.06 -18.87 -3.80
N LEU A 51 0.92 -18.42 -3.27
CA LEU A 51 -0.36 -18.61 -3.93
C LEU A 51 -0.37 -17.83 -5.24
N ARG A 52 -0.86 -18.48 -6.30
CA ARG A 52 -1.06 -17.87 -7.61
C ARG A 52 -2.56 -17.77 -7.86
N PRO A 53 -3.23 -16.71 -7.37
CA PRO A 53 -4.59 -16.45 -7.79
C PRO A 53 -4.63 -16.31 -9.32
N PRO A 54 -5.78 -16.63 -9.95
CA PRO A 54 -5.94 -16.56 -11.40
C PRO A 54 -5.40 -15.25 -11.95
N ASP A 55 -4.73 -15.30 -13.10
CA ASP A 55 -4.24 -14.09 -13.74
C ASP A 55 -5.43 -13.21 -14.14
N MET A 56 -5.63 -12.13 -13.36
CA MET A 56 -6.53 -11.07 -13.76
C MET A 56 -5.79 -10.24 -14.81
N LYS A 57 -6.34 -10.22 -16.03
CA LYS A 57 -5.87 -9.30 -17.07
C LYS A 57 -6.16 -7.87 -16.60
N VAL A 58 -5.12 -7.16 -16.18
CA VAL A 58 -5.19 -5.72 -15.96
C VAL A 58 -4.82 -5.03 -17.27
N THR A 59 -5.67 -4.13 -17.75
CA THR A 59 -5.33 -3.31 -18.91
C THR A 59 -4.23 -2.32 -18.51
N PRO A 60 -3.11 -2.25 -19.26
CA PRO A 60 -2.04 -1.30 -18.98
C PRO A 60 -2.52 0.14 -18.96
N VAL A 61 -1.93 0.94 -18.08
CA VAL A 61 -2.25 2.35 -17.90
C VAL A 61 -0.95 3.16 -17.80
N PRO A 62 -0.78 4.29 -18.53
CA PRO A 62 0.42 5.10 -18.43
C PRO A 62 0.55 5.71 -17.03
N VAL A 63 1.74 5.56 -16.44
CA VAL A 63 2.10 6.18 -15.16
C VAL A 63 2.75 7.53 -15.45
N ALA A 64 2.06 8.60 -15.06
CA ALA A 64 2.47 9.97 -15.32
C ALA A 64 3.63 10.42 -14.41
N ARG A 65 3.73 9.87 -13.19
CA ARG A 65 4.72 10.28 -12.20
C ARG A 65 5.08 9.13 -11.25
N THR A 66 6.36 9.01 -10.94
CA THR A 66 6.82 8.11 -9.88
C THR A 66 7.03 8.87 -8.58
N LEU A 67 6.71 8.24 -7.45
CA LEU A 67 6.84 8.78 -6.09
C LEU A 67 8.04 8.16 -5.36
N SER A 68 8.69 8.94 -4.50
CA SER A 68 9.86 8.51 -3.71
C SER A 68 9.58 8.48 -2.20
N ASP A 69 10.35 7.70 -1.46
CA ASP A 69 10.25 7.67 0.01
C ASP A 69 10.45 9.07 0.61
N ASN A 70 9.66 9.38 1.64
CA ASN A 70 9.61 10.65 2.35
C ASN A 70 9.20 11.88 1.52
N GLU A 71 8.80 11.71 0.26
CA GLU A 71 8.29 12.81 -0.55
C GLU A 71 7.02 13.42 0.06
N MET A 72 6.99 14.74 0.20
CA MET A 72 5.80 15.48 0.63
C MET A 72 4.95 15.88 -0.57
N LEU A 73 3.72 15.37 -0.61
CA LEU A 73 2.73 15.73 -1.61
C LEU A 73 1.89 16.91 -1.11
N PRO A 74 1.82 18.03 -1.85
CA PRO A 74 1.06 19.22 -1.45
C PRO A 74 -0.43 19.05 -1.75
N MET A 75 -1.03 17.98 -1.23
CA MET A 75 -2.44 17.66 -1.37
C MET A 75 -3.01 17.14 -0.05
N LEU A 76 -4.32 17.32 0.13
CA LEU A 76 -5.05 16.86 1.31
C LEU A 76 -4.51 17.40 2.65
N GLY A 77 -3.84 18.56 2.67
CA GLY A 77 -3.21 19.11 3.88
C GLY A 77 -1.76 18.66 4.10
N GLY A 78 -1.18 17.88 3.19
CA GLY A 78 0.19 17.38 3.27
C GLY A 78 0.21 15.88 3.50
N LEU A 79 0.57 15.14 2.47
CA LEU A 79 0.65 13.69 2.50
C LEU A 79 2.08 13.25 2.23
N GLN A 80 2.71 12.58 3.17
CA GLN A 80 4.05 12.03 3.02
C GLN A 80 3.98 10.62 2.44
N VAL A 81 4.77 10.36 1.41
CA VAL A 81 4.96 9.02 0.86
C VAL A 81 5.90 8.25 1.77
N ILE A 82 5.50 7.05 2.17
CA ILE A 82 6.29 6.16 3.02
C ILE A 82 6.52 4.87 2.25
N PHE A 83 7.75 4.63 1.81
CA PHE A 83 8.14 3.40 1.14
C PHE A 83 8.08 2.22 2.11
N THR A 84 7.25 1.24 1.78
CA THR A 84 6.92 0.09 2.64
C THR A 84 7.00 -1.21 1.84
N PRO A 85 8.18 -1.56 1.29
CA PRO A 85 8.35 -2.77 0.50
C PRO A 85 8.08 -4.04 1.31
N GLY A 86 7.88 -5.15 0.60
CA GLY A 86 7.74 -6.49 1.16
C GLY A 86 6.50 -7.20 0.64
N HIS A 87 5.31 -6.63 0.87
CA HIS A 87 4.08 -7.15 0.26
C HIS A 87 4.18 -7.14 -1.27
N ALA A 88 4.56 -5.98 -1.82
CA ALA A 88 5.00 -5.81 -3.20
C ALA A 88 6.33 -5.04 -3.22
N PRO A 89 7.14 -5.13 -4.30
CA PRO A 89 8.49 -4.54 -4.33
C PRO A 89 8.51 -3.03 -4.17
N GLY A 90 7.54 -2.34 -4.76
CA GLY A 90 7.38 -0.90 -4.74
C GLY A 90 6.21 -0.44 -3.86
N HIS A 91 5.76 -1.25 -2.91
CA HIS A 91 4.63 -0.88 -2.07
C HIS A 91 4.92 0.42 -1.30
N ILE A 92 3.97 1.36 -1.34
CA ILE A 92 4.00 2.61 -0.57
C ILE A 92 2.75 2.77 0.29
N SER A 93 2.94 3.36 1.47
CA SER A 93 1.89 3.86 2.35
C SER A 93 1.87 5.39 2.31
N PHE A 94 0.77 6.00 2.73
CA PHE A 94 0.63 7.46 2.76
C PHE A 94 0.34 7.96 4.17
N TRP A 95 1.19 8.86 4.66
CA TRP A 95 1.14 9.38 6.01
C TRP A 95 0.71 10.84 6.03
N HIS A 96 -0.33 11.17 6.79
CA HIS A 96 -0.72 12.55 7.06
C HIS A 96 -0.22 12.94 8.46
N PRO A 97 0.89 13.68 8.59
CA PRO A 97 1.54 13.93 9.88
C PRO A 97 0.69 14.72 10.86
N GLU A 98 0.06 15.80 10.39
CA GLU A 98 -0.75 16.69 11.25
C GLU A 98 -1.97 15.96 11.85
N ARG A 99 -2.72 15.21 11.02
CA ARG A 99 -3.89 14.45 11.45
C ARG A 99 -3.57 13.08 12.04
N ARG A 100 -2.31 12.67 11.97
CA ARG A 100 -1.82 11.37 12.40
C ARG A 100 -2.58 10.20 11.77
N ILE A 101 -2.90 10.31 10.48
CA ILE A 101 -3.63 9.28 9.70
C ILE A 101 -2.64 8.56 8.78
N LEU A 102 -2.63 7.23 8.83
CA LEU A 102 -1.86 6.40 7.90
C LEU A 102 -2.80 5.61 6.99
N ILE A 103 -2.70 5.83 5.68
CA ILE A 103 -3.25 4.92 4.67
C ILE A 103 -2.19 3.85 4.44
N THR A 104 -2.45 2.64 4.94
CA THR A 104 -1.45 1.60 5.04
C THR A 104 -1.20 0.91 3.71
N GLY A 105 -2.19 0.87 2.82
CA GLY A 105 -2.21 -0.14 1.75
C GLY A 105 -2.23 -1.54 2.38
N ASP A 106 -1.40 -2.43 1.86
CA ASP A 106 -1.38 -3.85 2.23
C ASP A 106 -0.17 -4.27 3.06
N VAL A 107 0.57 -3.29 3.59
CA VAL A 107 1.66 -3.56 4.56
C VAL A 107 1.14 -4.26 5.82
N MET A 108 -0.13 -4.03 6.20
CA MET A 108 -0.86 -4.70 7.27
C MET A 108 -2.38 -4.58 7.05
N PHE A 109 -3.17 -5.45 7.70
CA PHE A 109 -4.64 -5.47 7.60
C PHE A 109 -5.31 -5.39 8.98
N TYR A 110 -6.62 -5.10 8.98
CA TYR A 110 -7.46 -5.22 10.17
C TYR A 110 -8.73 -6.02 9.88
N MET A 111 -8.62 -7.34 10.00
CA MET A 111 -9.68 -8.29 9.67
C MET A 111 -10.14 -9.04 10.91
N LEU A 112 -11.44 -9.35 10.99
CA LEU A 112 -12.02 -10.07 12.13
C LEU A 112 -11.63 -9.44 13.49
N ASN A 113 -11.69 -8.09 13.56
CA ASN A 113 -11.31 -7.28 14.71
C ASN A 113 -9.87 -7.48 15.21
N ARG A 114 -8.97 -7.94 14.32
CA ARG A 114 -7.57 -8.19 14.67
C ARG A 114 -6.65 -7.65 13.59
N MET A 115 -5.57 -7.00 14.03
CA MET A 115 -4.53 -6.57 13.12
C MET A 115 -3.70 -7.76 12.64
N THR A 116 -3.37 -7.85 11.36
CA THR A 116 -2.61 -8.97 10.82
C THR A 116 -1.56 -8.50 9.83
N GLN A 117 -0.51 -9.30 9.68
CA GLN A 117 0.35 -9.21 8.49
C GLN A 117 -0.46 -9.64 7.26
N PRO A 118 -0.09 -9.19 6.06
CA PRO A 118 -0.62 -9.77 4.84
C PRO A 118 -0.29 -11.26 4.77
N LEU A 119 -1.08 -12.01 3.98
CA LEU A 119 -0.87 -13.45 3.84
C LEU A 119 0.53 -13.71 3.26
N ALA A 120 1.35 -14.49 3.96
CA ALA A 120 2.74 -14.74 3.57
C ALA A 120 2.87 -15.41 2.18
N ALA A 121 1.83 -16.10 1.72
CA ALA A 121 1.78 -16.70 0.39
C ALA A 121 1.53 -15.68 -0.74
N LEU A 122 1.04 -14.48 -0.40
CA LEU A 122 0.77 -13.36 -1.33
C LEU A 122 1.73 -12.17 -1.11
N THR A 123 2.72 -12.34 -0.24
CA THR A 123 3.69 -11.31 0.12
C THR A 123 5.04 -11.70 -0.48
N VAL A 124 5.64 -10.84 -1.30
CA VAL A 124 6.90 -11.13 -2.01
C VAL A 124 8.04 -11.44 -1.04
N ASP A 125 8.21 -10.60 -0.01
CA ASP A 125 9.18 -10.74 1.07
C ASP A 125 8.53 -10.40 2.42
N ALA A 126 8.28 -11.41 3.24
CA ALA A 126 7.62 -11.26 4.53
C ALA A 126 8.51 -10.58 5.58
N GLU A 127 9.83 -10.78 5.54
CA GLU A 127 10.75 -10.16 6.50
C GLU A 127 10.95 -8.68 6.16
N GLU A 128 11.02 -8.33 4.88
CA GLU A 128 11.00 -6.92 4.46
C GLU A 128 9.66 -6.26 4.81
N ASN A 129 8.53 -6.95 4.61
CA ASN A 129 7.23 -6.42 5.02
C ASN A 129 7.18 -6.15 6.52
N LYS A 130 7.77 -7.03 7.34
CA LYS A 130 7.86 -6.85 8.78
C LYS A 130 8.72 -5.64 9.17
N ARG A 131 9.83 -5.38 8.46
CA ARG A 131 10.61 -4.13 8.61
C ARG A 131 9.78 -2.89 8.25
N SER A 132 9.00 -2.96 7.18
CA SER A 132 8.06 -1.91 6.78
C SER A 132 6.96 -1.65 7.81
N ILE A 133 6.40 -2.70 8.42
CA ILE A 133 5.45 -2.57 9.54
C ILE A 133 6.12 -1.81 10.70
N LYS A 134 7.33 -2.19 11.09
CA LYS A 134 8.07 -1.50 12.16
C LYS A 134 8.26 -0.02 11.86
N LYS A 135 8.65 0.32 10.62
CA LYS A 135 8.80 1.70 10.14
C LYS A 135 7.50 2.50 10.29
N VAL A 136 6.35 1.97 9.87
CA VAL A 136 5.08 2.72 9.97
C VAL A 136 4.50 2.80 11.38
N ILE A 137 4.76 1.81 12.24
CA ILE A 137 4.39 1.89 13.67
C ILE A 137 5.15 3.02 14.37
N ALA A 138 6.42 3.25 14.00
CA ALA A 138 7.24 4.32 14.58
C ALA A 138 6.71 5.73 14.27
N LEU A 139 5.88 5.90 13.24
CA LEU A 139 5.16 7.16 12.97
C LEU A 139 4.10 7.46 14.04
N LYS A 140 3.74 6.47 14.85
CA LYS A 140 2.70 6.51 15.88
C LYS A 140 1.40 7.04 15.28
N PRO A 141 0.77 6.40 14.28
CA PRO A 141 -0.51 6.86 13.76
C PRO A 141 -1.59 6.78 14.85
N ASP A 142 -2.56 7.68 14.78
CA ASP A 142 -3.76 7.68 15.62
C ASP A 142 -4.93 6.96 14.92
N SER A 143 -4.97 7.08 13.59
CA SER A 143 -5.94 6.37 12.73
C SER A 143 -5.22 5.62 11.60
N LEU A 144 -5.76 4.46 11.25
CA LEU A 144 -5.25 3.54 10.23
C LEU A 144 -6.34 3.23 9.21
N LEU A 145 -6.04 3.44 7.93
CA LEU A 145 -6.92 3.13 6.81
C LEU A 145 -6.26 2.04 5.97
N PHE A 146 -6.85 0.83 5.99
CA PHE A 146 -6.26 -0.36 5.39
C PHE A 146 -6.74 -0.59 3.96
N GLY A 147 -5.94 -1.30 3.16
CA GLY A 147 -6.42 -1.84 1.88
C GLY A 147 -7.50 -2.92 2.07
N HIS A 148 -7.39 -3.70 3.16
CA HIS A 148 -8.37 -4.72 3.54
C HIS A 148 -8.76 -4.65 5.01
N GLY A 149 -10.06 -4.79 5.26
CA GLY A 149 -10.65 -4.80 6.59
C GLY A 149 -11.20 -3.45 7.04
N ASN A 150 -11.55 -3.34 8.32
CA ASN A 150 -12.18 -2.13 8.87
C ASN A 150 -11.12 -1.07 9.20
N PRO A 151 -11.42 0.23 9.05
CA PRO A 151 -10.52 1.27 9.54
C PRO A 151 -10.46 1.26 11.07
N VAL A 152 -9.35 1.76 11.61
CA VAL A 152 -9.23 2.13 13.03
C VAL A 152 -9.17 3.65 13.10
N VAL A 153 -10.07 4.26 13.87
CA VAL A 153 -10.17 5.72 14.00
C VAL A 153 -10.01 6.12 15.47
N GLY A 154 -9.03 6.98 15.75
CA GLY A 154 -8.88 7.66 17.04
C GLY A 154 -8.37 6.83 18.22
N ASN A 155 -7.75 5.67 17.99
CA ASN A 155 -7.19 4.82 19.06
C ASN A 155 -6.27 3.70 18.54
N ALA A 156 -5.41 3.98 17.56
CA ALA A 156 -4.57 2.94 16.96
C ALA A 156 -3.44 2.43 17.88
N ALA A 157 -2.97 3.26 18.82
CA ALA A 157 -1.80 2.96 19.67
C ALA A 157 -1.87 1.60 20.40
N PRO A 158 -2.89 1.28 21.21
CA PRO A 158 -2.94 0.00 21.92
C PRO A 158 -3.00 -1.22 20.97
N LEU A 159 -3.68 -1.08 19.83
CA LEU A 159 -3.78 -2.14 18.82
C LEU A 159 -2.43 -2.38 18.13
N LEU A 160 -1.69 -1.32 17.84
CA LEU A 160 -0.35 -1.39 17.27
C LEU A 160 0.66 -2.00 18.24
N GLU A 161 0.58 -1.66 19.52
CA GLU A 161 1.44 -2.26 20.56
C GLU A 161 1.18 -3.76 20.70
N GLU A 162 -0.09 -4.18 20.75
CA GLU A 162 -0.44 -5.60 20.78
C GLU A 162 0.04 -6.33 19.52
N PHE A 163 -0.13 -5.70 18.35
CA PHE A 163 0.33 -6.27 17.08
C PHE A 163 1.84 -6.41 17.02
N ALA A 164 2.59 -5.36 17.38
CA ALA A 164 4.05 -5.35 17.40
C ALA A 164 4.61 -6.47 18.28
N LYS A 165 4.08 -6.60 19.51
CA LYS A 165 4.42 -7.70 20.42
C LYS A 165 4.16 -9.07 19.80
N ARG A 166 3.00 -9.26 19.17
CA ARG A 166 2.61 -10.54 18.55
C ARG A 166 3.56 -10.95 17.42
N ILE A 167 4.03 -9.99 16.63
CA ILE A 167 4.93 -10.29 15.51
C ILE A 167 6.41 -10.17 15.90
N GLY A 168 6.72 -9.74 17.13
CA GLY A 168 8.08 -9.64 17.65
C GLY A 168 8.90 -8.51 17.04
N ILE A 169 8.36 -7.28 17.03
CA ILE A 169 9.08 -6.06 16.61
C ILE A 169 9.02 -4.95 17.65
#